data_AF-A0A433PZG7-F1
#
_entry.id   AF-A0A433PZG7-F1
#
_cell.length_a   1.000
_cell.length_b   1.000
_cell.length_c   1.000
_cell.angle_alpha   90.00
_cell.angle_beta   90.00
_cell.angle_gamma   90.00
#
_symmetry.space_group_name_H-M   'P 1'
#
loop_
_entity.id
_entity.type
_entity.pdbx_description
1 polymer ?
#
loop_
_entity_poly.entity_id
_entity_poly.type
_entity_poly.pdbx_seq_one_letter_code
_entity_poly.pdbx_strand_id
1 'polypeptide(L)'
;MPSIDKLPPTELLWMAKRMFWGGFAFLPFLWLVNFIYLWPATKRDNAPKELKKYLYMSLIGSIVWFVILSTWFGLFVNMRIAWGAAADMITVVIPKGV
;
A
#
# COMPACT_ATOMS: atom_id res chain seq x y z
N MET A 1 -20.89 4.88 6.44
CA MET A 1 -19.88 5.95 6.36
C MET A 1 -20.47 7.10 5.55
N PRO A 2 -20.26 8.37 5.94
CA PRO A 2 -20.66 9.51 5.11
C PRO A 2 -20.03 9.40 3.73
N SER A 3 -20.78 9.70 2.67
CA SER A 3 -20.24 9.81 1.31
C SER A 3 -19.13 10.87 1.31
N ILE A 4 -17.97 10.56 0.70
CA ILE A 4 -16.78 11.43 0.67
C ILE A 4 -17.12 12.86 0.21
N ASP A 5 -18.12 12.98 -0.65
CA ASP A 5 -18.62 14.25 -1.19
C ASP A 5 -19.20 15.18 -0.13
N LYS A 6 -19.59 14.66 1.04
CA LYS A 6 -20.14 15.46 2.15
C LYS A 6 -19.08 15.90 3.15
N LEU A 7 -17.85 15.39 3.06
CA LEU A 7 -16.79 15.71 4.02
C LEU A 7 -16.19 17.09 3.72
N PRO A 8 -15.85 17.87 4.76
CA PRO A 8 -15.15 19.13 4.60
C PRO A 8 -13.69 18.90 4.13
N PRO A 9 -13.09 19.86 3.40
CA PRO A 9 -11.71 19.76 2.89
C PRO A 9 -10.65 19.43 3.96
N THR A 10 -10.82 19.92 5.18
CA THR A 10 -9.93 19.70 6.32
C THR A 10 -9.93 18.25 6.78
N GLU A 11 -11.10 17.61 6.85
CA GLU A 11 -11.23 16.20 7.22
C GLU A 11 -10.64 15.28 6.14
N LEU A 12 -10.84 15.60 4.86
CA LEU A 12 -10.23 14.84 3.75
C LEU A 12 -8.71 14.83 3.86
N LEU A 13 -8.10 15.98 4.17
CA LEU A 13 -6.66 16.09 4.35
C LEU A 13 -6.17 15.33 5.59
N TRP A 14 -6.93 15.39 6.69
CA TRP A 14 -6.61 14.66 7.91
C TRP A 14 -6.64 13.14 7.68
N MET A 15 -7.67 12.63 6.98
CA MET A 15 -7.76 11.22 6.59
C MET A 15 -6.58 10.80 5.71
N ALA A 16 -6.26 11.60 4.68
CA ALA A 16 -5.15 11.32 3.78
C ALA A 16 -3.80 11.24 4.51
N LYS A 17 -3.54 12.17 5.44
CA LYS A 17 -2.32 12.19 6.26
C LYS A 17 -2.24 10.97 7.17
N ARG A 18 -3.34 10.59 7.82
CA ARG A 18 -3.36 9.45 8.75
C ARG A 18 -3.19 8.12 8.02
N MET A 19 -3.81 7.93 6.86
CA MET A 19 -3.61 6.74 6.04
C MET A 19 -2.20 6.70 5.44
N PHE A 20 -1.62 7.85 5.09
CA PHE A 20 -0.23 7.94 4.65
C PHE A 20 0.75 7.51 5.76
N TRP A 21 0.61 8.05 6.97
CA TRP A 21 1.47 7.65 8.09
C TRP A 21 1.22 6.20 8.53
N GLY A 22 -0.03 5.76 8.52
CA GLY A 22 -0.39 4.36 8.82
C GLY A 22 0.24 3.35 7.87
N GLY A 23 0.47 3.73 6.60
CA GLY A 23 1.09 2.83 5.62
C GLY A 23 2.53 2.43 5.96
N PHE A 24 3.25 3.26 6.74
CA PHE A 24 4.59 2.93 7.22
C PHE A 24 4.63 1.77 8.22
N ALA A 25 3.49 1.35 8.77
CA ALA A 25 3.37 0.13 9.58
C ALA A 25 3.33 -1.15 8.71
N PHE A 26 4.07 -1.17 7.59
CA PHE A 26 4.10 -2.27 6.62
C PHE A 26 2.75 -2.57 5.94
N LEU A 27 1.96 -1.52 5.68
CA LEU A 27 0.61 -1.63 5.12
C LEU A 27 0.55 -0.98 3.72
N PRO A 28 1.18 -1.58 2.68
CA PRO A 28 1.18 -0.99 1.34
C PRO A 28 -0.21 -0.95 0.70
N PHE A 29 -1.10 -1.86 1.10
CA PHE A 29 -2.49 -1.86 0.65
C PHE A 29 -3.27 -0.67 1.24
N LEU A 30 -2.94 -0.21 2.45
CA LEU A 30 -3.56 0.97 3.05
C LEU A 30 -3.27 2.22 2.22
N TRP A 31 -2.04 2.36 1.72
CA TRP A 31 -1.69 3.45 0.80
C TRP A 31 -2.45 3.39 -0.53
N LEU A 32 -2.67 2.19 -1.07
CA LEU A 32 -3.46 2.01 -2.28
C LEU A 32 -4.91 2.42 -2.05
N VAL A 33 -5.51 1.97 -0.94
CA VAL A 33 -6.87 2.37 -0.54
C VAL A 33 -6.93 3.88 -0.34
N ASN A 34 -5.91 4.50 0.28
CA ASN A 34 -5.83 5.96 0.45
C ASN A 34 -5.97 6.68 -0.90
N PHE A 35 -5.19 6.24 -1.89
CA PHE A 35 -5.22 6.79 -3.23
C PHE A 35 -6.59 6.61 -3.88
N ILE A 36 -7.07 5.37 -4.03
CA ILE A 36 -8.31 5.05 -4.77
C ILE A 36 -9.53 5.71 -4.12
N TYR A 37 -9.63 5.65 -2.78
CA TYR A 37 -10.78 6.16 -2.05
C TYR A 37 -10.85 7.69 -2.09
N LEU A 38 -9.75 8.41 -1.85
CA LEU A 38 -9.75 9.87 -1.79
C LEU A 38 -9.49 10.56 -3.14
N TRP A 39 -9.13 9.82 -4.19
CA TRP A 39 -8.86 10.37 -5.52
C TRP A 39 -10.04 11.20 -6.09
N PRO A 40 -11.32 10.75 -6.02
CA PRO A 40 -12.45 11.53 -6.49
C PRO A 40 -12.57 12.89 -5.78
N ALA A 41 -12.20 12.96 -4.50
CA ALA A 41 -12.26 14.19 -3.71
C ALA A 41 -11.30 15.28 -4.21
N THR A 42 -10.27 14.90 -4.97
CA THR A 42 -9.30 15.85 -5.56
C THR A 42 -9.86 16.62 -6.76
N LYS A 43 -11.01 16.19 -7.30
CA LYS A 43 -11.71 16.85 -8.42
C LYS A 43 -12.66 17.97 -7.97
N ARG A 44 -12.84 18.16 -6.65
CA ARG A 44 -13.68 19.20 -6.08
C ARG A 44 -12.96 20.55 -6.16
N ASP A 45 -13.69 21.64 -6.43
CA ASP A 45 -13.11 22.99 -6.53
C ASP A 45 -12.46 23.48 -5.22
N ASN A 46 -12.96 22.99 -4.08
CA ASN A 46 -12.43 23.30 -2.75
C ASN A 46 -11.38 22.30 -2.24
N ALA A 47 -10.84 21.44 -3.12
CA ALA A 47 -9.88 20.42 -2.71
C ALA A 47 -8.53 21.05 -2.27
N PRO A 48 -7.98 20.64 -1.10
CA PRO A 48 -6.68 21.12 -0.66
C PRO A 48 -5.59 20.68 -1.64
N LYS A 49 -4.68 21.58 -2.03
CA LYS A 49 -3.53 21.25 -2.90
C LYS A 49 -2.65 20.15 -2.28
N GLU A 50 -2.52 20.15 -0.95
CA GLU A 50 -1.77 19.12 -0.20
C GLU A 50 -2.37 17.72 -0.34
N LEU A 51 -3.69 17.58 -0.56
CA LEU A 51 -4.35 16.28 -0.65
C LEU A 51 -3.70 15.44 -1.76
N LYS A 52 -3.57 16.00 -2.96
CA LYS A 52 -2.95 15.34 -4.11
C LYS A 52 -1.52 14.87 -3.80
N LYS A 53 -0.75 15.68 -3.07
CA LYS A 53 0.62 15.33 -2.66
C LYS A 53 0.63 14.05 -1.81
N TYR A 54 -0.22 13.96 -0.78
CA TYR A 54 -0.29 12.77 0.08
C TYR A 54 -0.80 11.52 -0.65
N LEU A 55 -1.74 11.69 -1.59
CA LEU A 55 -2.22 10.58 -2.41
C LEU A 55 -1.12 10.05 -3.32
N TYR A 56 -0.38 10.91 -4.03
CA TYR A 56 0.74 10.49 -4.87
C TYR A 56 1.88 9.87 -4.06
N MET A 57 2.23 10.44 -2.89
CA MET A 57 3.23 9.84 -2.02
C MET A 57 2.80 8.45 -1.52
N SER A 58 1.50 8.27 -1.21
CA SER A 58 0.94 6.95 -0.87
C SER A 58 1.05 5.98 -2.05
N LEU A 59 0.66 6.41 -3.25
CA LEU A 59 0.76 5.57 -4.46
C LEU A 59 2.19 5.12 -4.73
N ILE A 60 3.16 6.04 -4.64
CA ILE A 60 4.59 5.71 -4.80
C ILE A 60 5.03 4.72 -3.72
N GLY A 61 4.68 4.96 -2.46
CA GLY A 61 4.98 4.03 -1.37
C GLY A 61 4.41 2.63 -1.62
N SER A 62 3.18 2.55 -2.12
CA SER A 62 2.53 1.28 -2.48
C SER A 62 3.26 0.55 -3.61
N ILE A 63 3.66 1.27 -4.67
CA ILE A 63 4.42 0.71 -5.80
C ILE A 63 5.80 0.21 -5.34
N VAL A 64 6.52 1.00 -4.53
CA VAL A 64 7.82 0.61 -3.99
C VAL A 64 7.71 -0.69 -3.20
N TRP A 65 6.72 -0.80 -2.32
CA TRP A 65 6.47 -2.03 -1.57
C TRP A 65 6.05 -3.20 -2.45
N PHE A 66 5.25 -2.95 -3.48
CA PHE A 66 4.88 -3.99 -4.45
C PHE A 66 6.12 -4.56 -5.16
N VAL A 67 7.06 -3.70 -5.57
CA VAL A 67 8.33 -4.13 -6.18
C VAL A 67 9.18 -4.91 -5.18
N ILE A 68 9.32 -4.44 -3.94
CA ILE A 68 10.09 -5.12 -2.89
C ILE A 68 9.52 -6.52 -2.62
N LEU A 69 8.21 -6.63 -2.40
CA LEU A 69 7.54 -7.91 -2.11
C LEU A 69 7.58 -8.85 -3.32
N SER A 70 7.40 -8.33 -4.53
CA SER A 70 7.48 -9.14 -5.76
C SER A 70 8.90 -9.66 -5.99
N THR A 71 9.91 -8.83 -5.73
CA THR A 71 11.32 -9.22 -5.83
C THR A 71 11.66 -10.29 -4.79
N TRP A 72 11.26 -10.07 -3.53
CA TRP A 72 11.45 -11.06 -2.47
C TRP A 72 10.76 -12.39 -2.80
N PHE A 73 9.50 -12.34 -3.25
CA PHE A 73 8.76 -13.52 -3.67
C PHE A 73 9.45 -14.26 -4.83
N GLY A 74 9.90 -13.54 -5.86
CA GLY A 74 10.63 -14.11 -6.98
C GLY A 74 11.94 -14.77 -6.55
N LEU A 75 12.74 -14.11 -5.71
CA LEU A 75 13.97 -14.70 -5.16
C LEU A 75 13.67 -15.95 -4.35
N PHE A 76 12.69 -15.90 -3.45
CA PHE A 76 12.33 -17.02 -2.61
C PHE A 76 11.88 -18.23 -3.45
N VAL A 77 10.96 -18.05 -4.40
CA VAL A 77 10.46 -19.16 -5.23
C VAL A 77 11.57 -19.80 -6.06
N ASN A 78 12.48 -19.00 -6.65
CA ASN A 78 13.55 -19.52 -7.51
C ASN A 78 14.72 -20.13 -6.72
N MET A 79 15.03 -19.60 -5.53
CA MET A 79 16.18 -20.03 -4.74
C MET A 79 15.83 -20.94 -3.56
N ARG A 80 14.55 -21.19 -3.25
CA ARG A 80 14.14 -21.99 -2.08
C ARG A 80 14.85 -23.34 -1.98
N ILE A 81 15.01 -24.04 -3.10
CA ILE A 81 15.63 -25.37 -3.14
C ILE A 81 17.12 -25.25 -2.81
N ALA A 82 17.79 -24.23 -3.34
CA ALA A 82 19.21 -23.98 -3.07
C ALA A 82 19.48 -23.55 -1.62
N TRP A 83 18.51 -22.91 -0.96
CA TRP A 83 18.60 -22.50 0.44
C TRP A 83 18.32 -23.64 1.44
N GLY A 84 17.75 -24.76 0.97
CA GLY A 84 17.54 -25.98 1.74
C GLY A 84 16.78 -25.75 3.05
N ALA A 85 17.31 -26.30 4.15
CA ALA A 85 16.67 -26.26 5.47
C ALA A 85 16.30 -24.84 5.95
N ALA A 86 17.07 -23.81 5.57
CA ALA A 86 16.76 -22.44 5.94
C ALA A 86 15.47 -21.93 5.27
N ALA A 87 15.24 -22.30 4.01
CA ALA A 87 13.99 -21.96 3.31
C ALA A 87 12.81 -22.79 3.83
N ASP A 88 13.02 -24.06 4.18
CA ASP A 88 11.96 -24.91 4.74
C ASP A 88 11.42 -24.34 6.06
N MET A 89 12.29 -23.77 6.91
CA MET A 89 11.90 -23.15 8.18
C MET A 89 10.99 -21.92 8.04
N ILE A 90 11.09 -21.19 6.92
CA ILE A 90 10.27 -19.99 6.64
C ILE A 90 9.15 -20.28 5.63
N THR A 91 9.09 -21.50 5.10
CA THR A 91 8.04 -21.94 4.18
C THR A 91 6.79 -22.29 4.98
N VAL A 92 5.71 -21.53 4.77
CA VAL A 92 4.42 -21.82 5.41
C VAL A 92 3.67 -22.94 4.68
N VAL A 93 3.76 -22.97 3.35
CA VAL A 93 3.09 -23.96 2.50
C VAL A 93 4.14 -24.65 1.62
N ILE A 94 4.46 -25.90 1.96
CA ILE A 94 5.42 -26.70 1.21
C ILE A 94 4.69 -27.31 0.00
N PRO A 95 5.13 -27.01 -1.24
CA PRO A 95 4.59 -27.67 -2.43
C PRO A 95 4.88 -29.17 -2.36
N LYS A 96 3.84 -30.00 -2.43
CA LYS A 96 4.00 -31.46 -2.51
C LYS A 96 4.31 -31.86 -3.96
N GLY A 97 5.31 -32.74 -4.14
CA GLY A 97 5.64 -33.29 -5.45
C GLY A 97 6.63 -32.47 -6.29
N VAL A 98 7.41 -31.60 -5.64
CA VAL A 98 8.52 -30.83 -6.25
C VAL A 98 9.78 -31.09 -5.46
#